data_AF-A0A925PEI0-F1
#
_entry.id   AF-A0A925PEI0-F1
#
_cell.length_a   1.000
_cell.length_b   1.000
_cell.length_c   1.000
_cell.angle_alpha   90.00
_cell.angle_beta   90.00
_cell.angle_gamma   90.00
#
_symmetry.space_group_name_H-M   'P 1'
#
loop_
_entity.id
_entity.type
_entity.pdbx_description
1 polymer ?
#
loop_
_entity_poly.entity_id
_entity_poly.type
_entity_poly.pdbx_seq_one_letter_code
_entity_poly.pdbx_strand_id
1 'polypeptide(L)'
;MVKVAVVKADSYDKHVVELALKELLDELGGIAKFIKPNTKVLIKPNMLEGVKKELSITTHPEVVRAVIRQVKKAGATPLVGDSPGVGSTLKAAEKCGILEVCQQEGVELISFTDKIEVLFPEGMT
;
A
#
# COMPACT_ATOMS: atom_id res chain seq x y z
N MET A 1 16.20 -5.20 -20.53
CA MET A 1 16.28 -3.85 -19.94
C MET A 1 15.14 -3.74 -18.94
N VAL A 2 15.40 -3.30 -17.71
CA VAL A 2 14.35 -3.13 -16.68
C VAL A 2 13.62 -1.81 -16.97
N LYS A 3 12.28 -1.83 -17.05
CA LYS A 3 11.48 -0.62 -17.23
C LYS A 3 11.19 0.00 -15.88
N VAL A 4 11.42 1.31 -15.75
CA VAL A 4 11.11 2.13 -14.56
C VAL A 4 10.20 3.27 -15.02
N ALA A 5 9.16 3.58 -14.25
CA ALA A 5 8.25 4.70 -14.49
C ALA A 5 8.29 5.65 -13.30
N VAL A 6 8.31 6.96 -13.57
CA VAL A 6 8.30 8.03 -12.57
C VAL A 6 7.32 9.10 -13.04
N VAL A 7 6.34 9.42 -12.20
CA VAL A 7 5.32 10.45 -12.48
C VAL A 7 5.28 11.40 -11.30
N LYS A 8 5.21 12.70 -11.58
CA LYS A 8 5.13 13.74 -10.56
C LYS A 8 3.68 13.88 -10.07
N ALA A 9 3.50 13.95 -8.75
CA ALA A 9 2.26 14.40 -8.11
C ALA A 9 2.57 15.68 -7.33
N ASP A 10 1.95 16.80 -7.72
CA ASP A 10 2.25 18.12 -7.12
C ASP A 10 1.65 18.29 -5.71
N SER A 11 0.74 17.41 -5.31
CA SER A 11 0.16 17.39 -3.97
C SER A 11 -0.40 16.01 -3.64
N TYR A 12 -0.83 15.84 -2.38
CA TYR A 12 -1.60 14.69 -1.94
C TYR A 12 -3.11 14.87 -2.06
N ASP A 13 -3.56 15.83 -2.88
CA ASP A 13 -4.98 15.87 -3.28
C ASP A 13 -5.36 14.53 -3.91
N LYS A 14 -6.54 14.04 -3.55
CA LYS A 14 -7.03 12.74 -3.96
C LYS A 14 -7.03 12.56 -5.48
N HIS A 15 -7.48 13.57 -6.22
CA HIS A 15 -7.55 13.48 -7.68
C HIS A 15 -6.16 13.53 -8.31
N VAL A 16 -5.27 14.37 -7.77
CA VAL A 16 -3.87 14.45 -8.23
C VAL A 16 -3.16 13.11 -8.06
N VAL A 17 -3.27 12.49 -6.89
CA VAL A 17 -2.64 11.18 -6.62
C VAL A 17 -3.25 10.06 -7.46
N GLU A 18 -4.57 10.03 -7.63
CA GLU A 18 -5.25 9.04 -8.46
C GLU A 18 -4.82 9.10 -9.93
N LEU A 19 -4.68 10.31 -10.49
CA LEU A 19 -4.21 10.53 -11.86
C LEU A 19 -2.75 10.12 -12.02
N ALA A 20 -1.87 10.61 -11.13
CA ALA A 20 -0.45 10.31 -11.18
C ALA A 20 -0.17 8.79 -11.04
N LEU A 21 -0.88 8.10 -10.14
CA LEU A 21 -0.74 6.66 -9.98
C LEU A 21 -1.23 5.90 -11.21
N LYS A 22 -2.33 6.34 -11.82
CA LYS A 22 -2.85 5.72 -13.04
C LYS A 22 -1.83 5.85 -14.17
N GLU A 23 -1.31 7.05 -14.41
CA GLU A 23 -0.28 7.31 -15.42
C GLU A 23 0.97 6.45 -15.19
N LEU A 24 1.44 6.38 -13.93
CA LEU A 24 2.59 5.56 -13.56
C LEU A 24 2.37 4.09 -13.88
N LEU A 25 1.20 3.55 -13.60
CA LEU A 25 0.86 2.15 -13.88
C LEU A 25 0.67 1.90 -15.38
N ASP A 26 0.06 2.84 -16.11
CA ASP A 26 -0.12 2.75 -17.57
C ASP A 26 1.23 2.66 -18.28
N GLU A 27 2.23 3.46 -17.85
CA GLU A 27 3.60 3.35 -18.33
C GLU A 27 4.20 1.96 -18.09
N LEU A 28 3.81 1.26 -17.04
CA LEU A 28 4.29 -0.11 -16.78
C LEU A 28 3.50 -1.19 -17.53
N GLY A 29 2.47 -0.81 -18.30
CA GLY A 29 1.57 -1.69 -19.04
C GLY A 29 0.22 -1.94 -18.34
N GLY A 30 -0.15 -1.09 -17.39
CA GLY A 30 -1.39 -1.14 -16.63
C GLY A 30 -1.32 -2.15 -15.47
N ILE A 31 -2.19 -1.95 -14.46
CA ILE A 31 -2.20 -2.80 -13.26
C ILE A 31 -2.59 -4.26 -13.56
N ALA A 32 -3.43 -4.48 -14.58
CA ALA A 32 -3.88 -5.81 -15.00
C ALA A 32 -2.74 -6.71 -15.52
N LYS A 33 -1.59 -6.12 -15.86
CA LYS A 33 -0.37 -6.87 -16.19
C LYS A 33 0.21 -7.61 -14.98
N PHE A 34 -0.02 -7.09 -13.78
CA PHE A 34 0.53 -7.62 -12.52
C PHE A 34 -0.52 -8.37 -11.69
N ILE A 35 -1.79 -7.97 -11.80
CA ILE A 35 -2.88 -8.47 -10.97
C ILE A 35 -3.91 -9.17 -11.85
N LYS A 36 -4.21 -10.43 -11.49
CA LYS A 36 -5.29 -11.20 -12.11
C LYS A 36 -6.62 -10.95 -11.38
N PRO A 37 -7.75 -10.93 -12.10
CA PRO A 37 -9.06 -10.82 -11.46
C PRO A 37 -9.31 -12.00 -10.49
N ASN A 38 -10.17 -11.79 -9.50
CA ASN A 38 -10.54 -12.76 -8.45
C ASN A 38 -9.37 -13.22 -7.56
N THR A 39 -8.25 -12.51 -7.54
CA THR A 39 -7.14 -12.75 -6.60
C THR A 39 -7.22 -11.83 -5.38
N LYS A 40 -6.61 -12.24 -4.27
CA LYS A 40 -6.38 -11.36 -3.12
C LYS A 40 -5.02 -10.69 -3.26
N VAL A 41 -4.95 -9.39 -3.01
CA VAL A 41 -3.72 -8.60 -3.17
C VAL A 41 -3.43 -7.84 -1.88
N LEU A 42 -2.29 -8.13 -1.28
CA LEU A 42 -1.80 -7.39 -0.13
C LEU A 42 -1.15 -6.08 -0.57
N ILE A 43 -1.67 -4.97 -0.07
CA ILE A 43 -1.08 -3.65 -0.14
C ILE A 43 -0.33 -3.42 1.17
N LYS A 44 1.01 -3.36 1.10
CA LYS A 44 1.89 -3.23 2.26
C LYS A 44 2.51 -1.83 2.36
N PRO A 45 1.78 -0.81 2.90
CA PRO A 45 2.33 0.52 3.07
C PRO A 45 3.42 0.53 4.15
N ASN A 46 4.21 1.61 4.23
CA ASN A 46 5.12 1.85 5.34
C ASN A 46 4.40 2.57 6.48
N MET A 47 4.08 1.88 7.58
CA MET A 47 3.45 2.48 8.78
C MET A 47 4.46 2.74 9.90
N LEU A 48 5.53 1.95 10.01
CA LEU A 48 6.68 2.13 10.90
C LEU A 48 6.32 2.27 12.40
N GLU A 49 6.28 3.49 12.95
CA GLU A 49 5.82 3.77 14.34
C GLU A 49 4.43 4.44 14.38
N GLY A 50 3.78 4.51 13.22
CA GLY A 50 2.55 5.24 12.96
C GLY A 50 2.70 6.70 13.37
N VAL A 51 3.35 7.54 12.59
CA VAL A 51 3.29 9.00 12.83
C VAL A 51 2.21 9.64 11.97
N LYS A 52 1.87 10.89 12.31
CA LYS A 52 0.95 11.67 11.49
C LYS A 52 1.54 11.91 10.11
N LYS A 53 0.68 11.91 9.08
CA LYS A 53 1.03 12.03 7.66
C LYS A 53 1.84 13.28 7.33
N GLU A 54 1.71 14.36 8.11
CA GLU A 54 2.41 15.62 7.90
C GLU A 54 3.94 15.50 8.08
N LEU A 55 4.40 14.48 8.81
CA LEU A 55 5.83 14.23 9.00
C LEU A 55 6.48 13.47 7.84
N SER A 56 5.71 12.96 6.87
CA SER A 56 6.20 12.24 5.68
C SER A 56 7.08 11.01 5.96
N ILE A 57 6.97 10.43 7.15
CA ILE A 57 7.68 9.18 7.53
C ILE A 57 6.88 7.95 7.10
N THR A 58 5.54 8.04 7.14
CA THR A 58 4.63 6.97 6.71
C THR A 58 4.13 7.21 5.28
N THR A 59 3.71 6.15 4.61
CA THR A 59 3.06 6.29 3.30
C THR A 59 1.79 7.13 3.44
N HIS A 60 1.64 8.17 2.62
CA HIS A 60 0.48 9.05 2.69
C HIS A 60 -0.83 8.26 2.40
N PRO A 61 -1.89 8.42 3.20
CA PRO A 61 -3.13 7.64 3.06
C PRO A 61 -3.76 7.68 1.66
N GLU A 62 -3.73 8.83 0.99
CA GLU A 62 -4.29 8.95 -0.37
C GLU A 62 -3.54 8.14 -1.43
N VAL A 63 -2.24 7.85 -1.23
CA VAL A 63 -1.51 6.91 -2.10
C VAL A 63 -2.04 5.49 -1.91
N VAL A 64 -2.27 5.09 -0.65
CA VAL A 64 -2.85 3.78 -0.32
C VAL A 64 -4.25 3.65 -0.92
N ARG A 65 -5.08 4.70 -0.79
CA ARG A 65 -6.41 4.76 -1.40
C ARG A 65 -6.36 4.58 -2.91
N ALA A 66 -5.48 5.29 -3.59
CA ALA A 66 -5.34 5.21 -5.04
C ALA A 66 -4.95 3.78 -5.46
N VAL A 67 -4.04 3.12 -4.76
CA VAL A 67 -3.66 1.73 -5.02
C VAL A 67 -4.84 0.78 -4.79
N ILE A 68 -5.56 0.90 -3.66
CA ILE A 68 -6.77 0.11 -3.38
C ILE A 68 -7.75 0.16 -4.55
N ARG A 69 -8.02 1.37 -5.06
CA ARG A 69 -8.96 1.58 -6.17
C ARG A 69 -8.47 0.95 -7.47
N GLN A 70 -7.18 0.98 -7.76
CA GLN A 70 -6.62 0.31 -8.93
C GLN A 70 -6.73 -1.23 -8.81
N VAL A 71 -6.46 -1.79 -7.62
CA VAL A 71 -6.62 -3.23 -7.37
C VAL A 71 -8.07 -3.67 -7.59
N LYS A 72 -9.04 -2.91 -7.07
CA LYS A 72 -10.47 -3.18 -7.29
C LYS A 72 -10.87 -3.08 -8.77
N LYS A 73 -10.36 -2.07 -9.49
CA LYS A 73 -10.59 -1.91 -10.93
C LYS A 73 -10.05 -3.10 -11.74
N ALA A 74 -8.99 -3.75 -11.26
CA ALA A 74 -8.47 -4.99 -11.85
C ALA A 74 -9.33 -6.24 -11.56
N GLY A 75 -10.44 -6.09 -10.81
CA GLY A 75 -11.31 -7.20 -10.41
C GLY A 75 -10.73 -8.05 -9.28
N ALA A 76 -9.74 -7.54 -8.54
CA ALA A 76 -9.12 -8.23 -7.41
C ALA A 76 -9.61 -7.67 -6.06
N THR A 77 -9.38 -8.44 -4.99
CA THR A 77 -9.76 -8.09 -3.62
C THR A 77 -8.53 -7.54 -2.90
N PRO A 78 -8.46 -6.22 -2.61
CA PRO A 78 -7.37 -5.66 -1.83
C PRO A 78 -7.47 -6.07 -0.36
N LEU A 79 -6.31 -6.19 0.28
CA LEU A 79 -6.10 -6.24 1.72
C LEU A 79 -5.03 -5.21 2.04
N VAL A 80 -5.09 -4.55 3.20
CA VAL A 80 -4.03 -3.63 3.64
C VAL A 80 -3.41 -4.18 4.90
N GLY A 81 -2.09 -4.22 5.00
CA GLY A 81 -1.42 -4.68 6.22
C GLY A 81 0.03 -4.28 6.27
N ASP A 82 0.56 -4.10 7.47
CA ASP A 82 1.98 -3.86 7.70
C ASP A 82 2.43 -4.50 9.02
N SER A 83 3.74 -4.67 9.18
CA SER A 83 4.41 -5.13 10.40
C SER A 83 5.20 -3.98 11.02
N PRO A 84 4.54 -3.01 11.70
CA PRO A 84 5.24 -1.87 12.28
C PRO A 84 6.27 -2.33 13.31
N GLY A 85 7.45 -1.70 13.31
CA GLY A 85 8.51 -2.03 14.27
C GLY A 85 8.17 -1.61 15.71
N VAL A 86 7.19 -0.73 15.89
CA VAL A 86 6.74 -0.23 17.18
C VAL A 86 5.22 -0.22 17.24
N GLY A 87 4.65 -0.85 18.27
CA GLY A 87 3.20 -0.91 18.49
C GLY A 87 2.47 -1.94 17.62
N SER A 88 1.14 -1.88 17.60
CA SER A 88 0.31 -2.79 16.79
C SER A 88 -0.04 -2.17 15.43
N THR A 89 -0.26 -3.01 14.42
CA THR A 89 -0.70 -2.59 13.08
C THR A 89 -1.93 -1.69 13.14
N LEU A 90 -2.90 -2.02 14.01
CA LEU A 90 -4.11 -1.21 14.19
C LEU A 90 -3.79 0.22 14.66
N LYS A 91 -2.98 0.38 15.71
CA LYS A 91 -2.62 1.70 16.26
C LYS A 91 -1.79 2.49 15.27
N ALA A 92 -0.88 1.83 14.56
CA ALA A 92 -0.07 2.49 13.55
C ALA A 92 -0.92 3.00 12.37
N ALA A 93 -1.84 2.16 11.87
CA ALA A 93 -2.78 2.51 10.82
C ALA A 93 -3.73 3.65 11.22
N GLU A 94 -4.21 3.66 12.47
CA GLU A 94 -5.02 4.74 13.02
C GLU A 94 -4.24 6.06 13.02
N LYS A 95 -3.03 6.07 13.60
CA LYS A 95 -2.25 7.30 13.78
C LYS A 95 -1.75 7.91 12.47
N CYS A 96 -1.50 7.08 11.44
CA CYS A 96 -1.15 7.58 10.10
C CYS A 96 -2.35 7.85 9.18
N GLY A 97 -3.58 7.52 9.61
CA GLY A 97 -4.81 7.75 8.83
C GLY A 97 -5.14 6.67 7.79
N ILE A 98 -4.38 5.57 7.72
CA ILE A 98 -4.66 4.46 6.79
C ILE A 98 -5.89 3.66 7.26
N LEU A 99 -6.16 3.58 8.56
CA LEU A 99 -7.36 2.90 9.07
C LEU A 99 -8.65 3.51 8.50
N GLU A 100 -8.71 4.85 8.43
CA GLU A 100 -9.85 5.57 7.86
C GLU A 100 -10.03 5.26 6.36
N VAL A 101 -8.93 5.19 5.60
CA VAL A 101 -8.96 4.79 4.19
C VAL A 101 -9.53 3.38 4.04
N CYS A 102 -9.05 2.42 4.85
CA CYS A 102 -9.54 1.05 4.82
C CYS A 102 -11.05 0.99 5.07
N GLN A 103 -11.54 1.72 6.09
CA GLN A 103 -12.97 1.78 6.42
C GLN A 103 -13.80 2.39 5.28
N GLN A 104 -13.39 3.55 4.74
CA GLN A 104 -14.10 4.23 3.66
C GLN A 104 -14.14 3.43 2.36
N GLU A 105 -13.08 2.67 2.09
CA GLU A 105 -13.03 1.81 0.92
C GLU A 105 -13.59 0.40 1.20
N GLY A 106 -14.00 0.06 2.43
CA GLY A 106 -14.49 -1.29 2.75
C GLY A 106 -13.42 -2.38 2.51
N VAL A 107 -12.18 -2.10 2.91
CA VAL A 107 -11.02 -3.00 2.78
C VAL A 107 -10.57 -3.45 4.16
N GLU A 108 -10.22 -4.73 4.26
CA GLU A 108 -9.72 -5.32 5.50
C GLU A 108 -8.31 -4.83 5.83
N LEU A 109 -8.11 -4.41 7.08
CA LEU A 109 -6.80 -4.16 7.67
C LEU A 109 -6.32 -5.44 8.36
N ILE A 110 -5.26 -6.06 7.84
CA ILE A 110 -4.69 -7.31 8.36
C ILE A 110 -3.46 -7.04 9.24
N SER A 111 -3.32 -7.82 10.31
CA SER A 111 -2.21 -7.75 11.26
C SER A 111 -1.30 -8.97 11.11
N PHE A 112 0.01 -8.77 11.02
CA PHE A 112 1.00 -9.85 10.90
C PHE A 112 1.50 -10.29 12.28
N THR A 113 0.64 -10.98 13.04
CA THR A 113 0.99 -11.47 14.39
C THR A 113 1.68 -12.82 14.38
N ASP A 114 1.40 -13.64 13.37
CA ASP A 114 1.95 -14.97 13.27
C ASP A 114 3.35 -14.90 12.67
N LYS A 115 4.31 -15.59 13.30
CA LYS A 115 5.69 -15.70 12.83
C LYS A 115 6.04 -17.16 12.66
N ILE A 116 6.78 -17.44 11.59
CA ILE A 116 7.44 -18.72 11.38
C ILE A 116 8.95 -18.47 11.35
N GLU A 117 9.70 -19.37 11.97
CA GLU A 117 11.15 -19.37 11.82
C GLU A 117 11.51 -20.12 10.54
N VAL A 118 12.25 -19.45 9.66
CA VAL A 118 12.74 -20.04 8.42
C VAL A 118 14.26 -19.98 8.45
N LEU A 119 14.90 -21.12 8.33
CA LEU A 119 16.35 -21.18 8.16
C LEU A 119 16.70 -20.57 6.80
N PHE A 120 17.61 -19.59 6.79
CA PHE A 120 18.16 -19.00 5.58
C PHE A 120 19.68 -19.23 5.56
N PRO A 121 20.16 -20.42 5.14
CA PRO A 121 21.56 -20.82 5.24
C PRO A 121 22.53 -19.94 4.43
N GLU A 122 21.99 -19.25 3.42
CA GLU A 122 22.72 -18.35 2.52
C GLU A 122 22.78 -16.90 3.05
N GLY A 123 22.22 -16.64 4.24
CA GLY A 123 22.23 -15.32 4.87
C GLY A 123 23.65 -14.81 5.09
N MET A 124 23.98 -13.67 4.50
CA MET A 124 25.22 -12.95 4.74
C MET A 124 24.93 -11.81 5.74
N THR A 125 25.77 -11.65 6.76
CA THR A 125 25.72 -10.54 7.74
C THR A 125 26.73 -9.46 7.41
#